data_AF-A0A8K0P877-F1
#
_entry.id   AF-A0A8K0P877-F1
#
_cell.length_a   1.000
_cell.length_b   1.000
_cell.length_c   1.000
_cell.angle_alpha   90.00
_cell.angle_beta   90.00
_cell.angle_gamma   90.00
#
_symmetry.space_group_name_H-M   'P 1'
#
loop_
_entity.id
_entity.type
_entity.pdbx_description
1 polymer ?
#
loop_
_entity_poly.entity_id
_entity_poly.type
_entity_poly.pdbx_seq_one_letter_code
_entity_poly.pdbx_strand_id
1 'polypeptide(L)'
;MAVSENTRTAAEAQEKAQNLLENLVILNEEAFYSGFTVREIRDAYLKSSSHRLSSEKDGKHWYPSGSSLCVLATAVFTIFIVVLLPQSFSSQRCLLQNNFFVMEATRPLTDCNKVCKGVNSVLILENTTREEFSKIAYSSRPILVRGGAEHWPARRIFSFEFFRRLYEGVGDGDIVNTKRESYYQSVEEECQFFPFRTDFVSLREVFAMPQERANFSDGQKPWYIGW
;
A
#
# COMPACT_ATOMS: atom_id res chain seq x y z
N MET A 1 19.32 -45.99 -82.84
CA MET A 1 18.06 -45.54 -82.22
C MET A 1 18.22 -44.78 -80.89
N ALA A 2 19.44 -44.55 -80.38
CA ALA A 2 19.65 -43.79 -79.12
C ALA A 2 19.94 -42.28 -79.32
N VAL A 3 20.18 -41.84 -80.56
CA VAL A 3 20.47 -40.42 -80.87
C VAL A 3 19.18 -39.58 -80.92
N SER A 4 18.04 -40.17 -81.28
CA SER A 4 16.78 -39.44 -81.45
C SER A 4 16.04 -39.14 -80.13
N GLU A 5 16.34 -39.89 -79.06
CA GLU A 5 15.68 -39.74 -77.75
C GLU A 5 16.31 -38.60 -76.94
N ASN A 6 17.63 -38.44 -77.03
CA ASN A 6 18.38 -37.38 -76.36
C ASN A 6 18.17 -36.00 -77.02
N THR A 7 17.90 -35.96 -78.32
CA THR A 7 17.49 -34.72 -79.01
C THR A 7 16.06 -34.32 -78.65
N ARG A 8 15.19 -35.28 -78.31
CA ARG A 8 13.79 -35.00 -77.95
C ARG A 8 13.68 -34.42 -76.55
N THR A 9 14.44 -34.96 -75.59
CA THR A 9 14.51 -34.42 -74.22
C THR A 9 15.16 -33.05 -74.15
N ALA A 10 16.19 -32.79 -74.98
CA ALA A 10 16.80 -31.48 -75.09
C ALA A 10 15.83 -30.44 -75.68
N ALA A 11 15.07 -30.81 -76.72
CA ALA A 11 14.05 -29.95 -77.31
C ALA A 11 12.91 -29.62 -76.32
N GLU A 12 12.42 -30.60 -75.57
CA GLU A 12 11.38 -30.43 -74.55
C GLU A 12 11.86 -29.55 -73.37
N ALA A 13 13.13 -29.66 -72.96
CA ALA A 13 13.70 -28.82 -71.93
C ALA A 13 13.85 -27.36 -72.40
N GLN A 14 14.20 -27.17 -73.67
CA GLN A 14 14.36 -25.85 -74.27
C GLN A 14 13.01 -25.15 -74.47
N GLU A 15 11.97 -25.88 -74.88
CA GLU A 15 10.60 -25.38 -74.98
C GLU A 15 10.06 -24.94 -73.62
N LYS A 16 10.28 -25.75 -72.57
CA LYS A 16 9.90 -25.38 -71.20
C LYS A 16 10.64 -24.14 -70.71
N ALA A 17 11.93 -24.02 -70.99
CA ALA A 17 12.71 -22.85 -70.60
C ALA A 17 12.22 -21.57 -71.31
N GLN A 18 11.84 -21.68 -72.59
CA GLN A 18 11.27 -20.57 -73.35
C GLN A 18 9.91 -20.15 -72.81
N ASN A 19 9.01 -21.09 -72.54
CA ASN A 19 7.69 -20.81 -71.96
C ASN A 19 7.82 -20.16 -70.56
N LEU A 20 8.78 -20.62 -69.76
CA LEU A 20 9.04 -20.05 -68.44
C LEU A 20 9.59 -18.62 -68.55
N LEU A 21 10.45 -18.35 -69.53
CA LEU A 21 10.96 -17.01 -69.80
C LEU A 21 9.84 -16.06 -70.26
N GLU A 22 8.96 -16.50 -71.16
CA GLU A 22 7.82 -15.68 -71.61
C GLU A 22 6.89 -15.32 -70.45
N ASN A 23 6.53 -16.29 -69.61
CA ASN A 23 5.69 -16.03 -68.44
C ASN A 23 6.36 -15.05 -67.46
N LEU A 24 7.68 -15.14 -67.26
CA LEU A 24 8.42 -14.20 -66.41
C LEU A 24 8.45 -12.79 -66.98
N VAL A 25 8.52 -12.64 -68.31
CA VAL A 25 8.45 -11.32 -68.96
C VAL A 25 7.07 -10.69 -68.76
N ILE A 26 5.99 -11.46 -68.99
CA ILE A 26 4.60 -10.99 -68.80
C ILE A 26 4.38 -10.56 -67.34
N LEU A 27 4.78 -11.38 -66.37
CA LEU A 27 4.65 -11.08 -64.95
C LEU A 27 5.42 -9.80 -64.55
N ASN A 28 6.62 -9.60 -65.12
CA ASN A 28 7.39 -8.39 -64.84
C ASN A 28 6.74 -7.15 -65.48
N GLU A 29 6.22 -7.23 -66.71
CA GLU A 29 5.49 -6.12 -67.33
C GLU A 29 4.24 -5.74 -66.53
N GLU A 30 3.43 -6.72 -66.12
CA GLU A 30 2.23 -6.47 -65.29
C GLU A 30 2.59 -5.81 -63.96
N ALA A 31 3.70 -6.23 -63.33
CA ALA A 31 4.20 -5.60 -62.12
C ALA A 31 4.64 -4.15 -62.37
N PHE A 32 5.29 -3.84 -63.49
CA PHE A 32 5.63 -2.47 -63.85
C PHE A 32 4.39 -1.60 -64.11
N TYR A 33 3.39 -2.09 -64.84
CA TYR A 33 2.13 -1.37 -65.05
C TYR A 33 1.34 -1.17 -63.76
N SER A 34 1.49 -2.07 -62.79
CA SER A 34 0.90 -1.96 -61.46
C SER A 34 1.68 -1.01 -60.53
N GLY A 35 2.73 -0.36 -61.02
CA GLY A 35 3.49 0.68 -60.30
C GLY A 35 4.63 0.17 -59.44
N PHE A 36 5.02 -1.10 -59.54
CA PHE A 36 6.16 -1.64 -58.81
C PHE A 36 7.49 -1.20 -59.44
N THR A 37 8.45 -0.87 -58.60
CA THR A 37 9.79 -0.49 -59.04
C THR A 37 10.65 -1.72 -59.33
N VAL A 38 11.66 -1.55 -60.19
CA VAL A 38 12.64 -2.61 -60.52
C VAL A 38 13.29 -3.21 -59.25
N ARG A 39 13.47 -2.38 -58.21
CA ARG A 39 14.09 -2.80 -56.94
C ARG A 39 13.18 -3.74 -56.15
N GLU A 40 11.90 -3.42 -56.04
CA GLU A 40 10.92 -4.25 -55.32
C GLU A 40 10.73 -5.61 -55.99
N ILE A 41 10.70 -5.64 -57.32
CA ILE A 41 10.63 -6.89 -58.09
C ILE A 41 11.88 -7.73 -57.83
N ARG A 42 13.08 -7.13 -57.88
CA ARG A 42 14.34 -7.82 -57.57
C ARG A 42 14.36 -8.38 -56.15
N ASP A 43 13.91 -7.62 -55.17
CA ASP A 43 13.87 -8.04 -53.77
C ASP A 43 12.90 -9.20 -53.56
N ALA A 44 11.78 -9.23 -54.28
CA ALA A 44 10.85 -10.36 -54.27
C ALA A 44 11.49 -11.65 -54.81
N TYR A 45 12.24 -11.58 -55.92
CA TYR A 45 12.98 -12.73 -56.44
C TYR A 45 14.02 -13.24 -55.44
N LEU A 46 14.82 -12.33 -54.86
CA LEU A 46 15.85 -12.68 -53.88
C LEU A 46 15.23 -13.31 -52.62
N LYS A 47 14.13 -12.76 -52.11
CA LYS A 47 13.39 -13.31 -50.97
C LYS A 47 12.87 -14.72 -51.24
N SER A 48 12.33 -14.97 -52.43
CA SER A 48 11.86 -16.30 -52.82
C SER A 48 12.99 -17.33 -52.91
N SER A 49 14.18 -16.91 -53.35
CA SER A 49 15.36 -17.79 -53.42
C SER A 49 15.88 -18.15 -52.02
N SER A 50 15.84 -17.20 -51.08
CA SER A 50 16.25 -17.43 -49.68
C SER A 50 15.32 -18.42 -48.95
N HIS A 51 14.03 -18.43 -49.27
CA HIS A 51 13.06 -19.33 -48.67
C HIS A 51 13.26 -20.79 -49.10
N ARG A 52 13.78 -21.06 -50.31
CA ARG A 52 14.08 -22.44 -50.72
C ARG A 52 15.31 -23.02 -50.01
N LEU A 53 16.29 -22.19 -49.68
CA LEU A 53 17.49 -22.62 -48.94
C LEU A 53 17.23 -22.90 -47.46
N SER A 54 16.12 -22.38 -46.90
CA SER A 54 15.74 -22.58 -45.49
C SER A 54 14.73 -23.71 -45.26
N SER A 55 14.21 -24.36 -46.31
CA SER A 55 13.14 -25.37 -46.20
C SER A 55 13.63 -26.82 -46.12
N GLU A 56 14.94 -27.05 -45.97
CA GLU A 56 15.52 -28.39 -45.85
C GLU A 56 16.32 -28.52 -44.54
N LYS A 57 15.67 -28.25 -43.41
CA LYS A 57 16.10 -28.68 -42.07
C LYS A 57 14.93 -28.64 -41.07
N ASP A 58 14.84 -29.74 -40.33
CA ASP A 58 14.25 -29.90 -38.99
C ASP A 58 12.77 -30.29 -38.81
N GLY A 59 12.58 -31.61 -38.58
CA GLY A 59 12.22 -32.15 -37.27
C GLY A 59 10.98 -31.60 -36.58
N LYS A 60 9.98 -32.48 -36.38
CA LYS A 60 8.78 -32.21 -35.56
C LYS A 60 9.18 -31.81 -34.13
N HIS A 61 9.14 -30.52 -33.83
CA HIS A 61 9.14 -29.98 -32.46
C HIS A 61 7.72 -29.46 -32.17
N TRP A 62 7.01 -30.13 -31.27
CA TRP A 62 5.71 -29.68 -30.79
C TRP A 62 5.93 -28.47 -29.87
N TYR A 63 5.94 -27.27 -30.42
CA TYR A 63 5.73 -26.06 -29.63
C TYR A 63 4.24 -25.95 -29.32
N PRO A 64 3.81 -25.94 -28.05
CA PRO A 64 2.43 -25.55 -27.74
C PRO A 64 2.26 -24.10 -28.23
N SER A 65 1.20 -23.83 -28.99
CA SER A 65 0.90 -22.47 -29.44
C SER A 65 0.86 -21.55 -28.22
N GLY A 66 1.41 -20.34 -28.33
CA GLY A 66 1.53 -19.38 -27.21
C GLY A 66 0.21 -19.11 -26.46
N SER A 67 -0.94 -19.47 -27.04
CA SER A 67 -2.24 -19.46 -26.38
C SER A 67 -2.34 -20.41 -25.18
N SER A 68 -1.75 -21.60 -25.22
CA SER A 68 -1.85 -22.58 -24.13
C SER A 68 -1.00 -22.17 -22.91
N LEU A 69 0.17 -21.56 -23.16
CA LEU A 69 1.01 -21.02 -22.09
C LEU A 69 0.37 -19.82 -21.39
N CYS A 70 -0.31 -18.94 -22.14
CA CYS A 70 -1.08 -17.84 -21.55
C CYS A 70 -2.23 -18.33 -20.68
N VAL A 71 -2.97 -19.36 -21.11
CA VAL A 71 -4.07 -19.95 -20.33
C VAL A 71 -3.56 -20.61 -19.04
N LEU A 72 -2.42 -21.30 -19.11
CA LEU A 72 -1.80 -21.87 -17.91
C LEU A 72 -1.28 -20.77 -16.96
N ALA A 73 -0.66 -19.72 -17.49
CA ALA A 73 -0.19 -18.60 -16.68
C ALA A 73 -1.35 -17.86 -15.98
N THR A 74 -2.47 -17.63 -16.67
CA THR A 74 -3.65 -17.01 -16.05
C THR A 74 -4.30 -17.93 -15.03
N ALA A 75 -4.39 -19.24 -15.28
CA ALA A 75 -4.90 -20.21 -14.32
C ALA A 75 -4.02 -20.30 -13.06
N VAL A 76 -2.69 -20.30 -13.23
CA VAL A 76 -1.76 -20.27 -12.09
C VAL A 76 -1.87 -18.95 -11.33
N PHE A 77 -2.01 -17.82 -12.02
CA PHE A 77 -2.18 -16.52 -11.39
C PHE A 77 -3.51 -16.43 -10.62
N THR A 78 -4.61 -16.94 -11.17
CA THR A 78 -5.90 -16.98 -10.47
C THR A 78 -5.86 -17.92 -9.27
N ILE A 79 -5.20 -19.08 -9.38
CA ILE A 79 -4.99 -19.98 -8.24
C ILE A 79 -4.12 -19.31 -7.17
N PHE A 80 -3.05 -18.60 -7.55
CA PHE A 80 -2.21 -17.84 -6.63
C PHE A 80 -3.01 -16.76 -5.89
N ILE A 81 -3.82 -15.98 -6.63
CA ILE A 81 -4.72 -14.95 -6.09
C ILE A 81 -5.76 -15.58 -5.14
N VAL A 82 -6.42 -16.67 -5.56
CA VAL A 82 -7.54 -17.27 -4.81
C VAL A 82 -7.07 -18.10 -3.61
N VAL A 83 -5.88 -18.69 -3.64
CA VAL A 83 -5.39 -19.57 -2.56
C VAL A 83 -4.49 -18.81 -1.58
N LEU A 84 -3.61 -17.92 -2.03
CA LEU A 84 -2.61 -17.28 -1.16
C LEU A 84 -3.05 -15.94 -0.58
N LEU A 85 -3.88 -15.16 -1.29
CA LEU A 85 -4.41 -13.92 -0.74
C LEU A 85 -5.33 -14.13 0.46
N PRO A 86 -6.30 -15.07 0.46
CA PRO A 86 -7.16 -15.22 1.64
C PRO A 86 -6.40 -15.70 2.87
N GLN A 87 -5.30 -16.46 2.73
CA GLN A 87 -4.47 -16.83 3.89
C GLN A 87 -3.83 -15.60 4.56
N SER A 88 -3.45 -14.58 3.77
CA SER A 88 -2.91 -13.32 4.30
C SER A 88 -4.01 -12.39 4.82
N PHE A 89 -5.14 -12.27 4.12
CA PHE A 89 -6.25 -11.39 4.51
C PHE A 89 -7.11 -11.93 5.66
N SER A 90 -7.29 -13.25 5.78
CA SER A 90 -8.06 -13.84 6.88
C SER A 90 -7.37 -13.69 8.24
N SER A 91 -6.06 -13.44 8.27
CA SER A 91 -5.31 -13.19 9.51
C SER A 91 -5.48 -11.76 10.03
N GLN A 92 -5.93 -10.82 9.19
CA GLN A 92 -6.06 -9.41 9.54
C GLN A 92 -7.53 -9.03 9.73
N ARG A 93 -7.86 -8.39 10.86
CA ARG A 93 -9.23 -7.93 11.14
C ARG A 93 -9.70 -6.79 10.23
N CYS A 94 -8.77 -6.11 9.55
CA CYS A 94 -9.04 -4.95 8.69
C CYS A 94 -8.20 -5.04 7.42
N LEU A 95 -8.83 -4.81 6.25
CA LEU A 95 -8.15 -4.75 4.95
C LEU A 95 -7.22 -3.53 4.84
N LEU A 96 -7.60 -2.43 5.49
CA LEU A 96 -6.84 -1.18 5.59
C LEU A 96 -6.63 -0.89 7.08
N GLN A 97 -5.37 -0.73 7.49
CA GLN A 97 -5.06 -0.30 8.85
C GLN A 97 -5.51 1.16 9.03
N ASN A 98 -6.08 1.46 10.19
CA ASN A 98 -6.51 2.82 10.55
C ASN A 98 -5.30 3.69 10.91
N ASN A 99 -4.47 3.98 9.92
CA ASN A 99 -3.35 4.92 10.07
C ASN A 99 -3.84 6.37 10.02
N PHE A 100 -2.98 7.32 10.39
CA PHE A 100 -3.31 8.74 10.45
C PHE A 100 -3.92 9.28 9.15
N PHE A 101 -3.40 8.85 8.00
CA PHE A 101 -3.90 9.30 6.70
C PHE A 101 -5.33 8.81 6.44
N VAL A 102 -5.59 7.51 6.66
CA VAL A 102 -6.94 6.95 6.49
C VAL A 102 -7.90 7.62 7.46
N MET A 103 -7.50 7.82 8.72
CA MET A 103 -8.31 8.51 9.72
C MET A 103 -8.68 9.93 9.28
N GLU A 104 -7.71 10.75 8.87
CA GLU A 104 -7.96 12.15 8.51
C GLU A 104 -8.70 12.27 7.17
N ALA A 105 -8.41 11.40 6.20
CA ALA A 105 -9.09 11.40 4.90
C ALA A 105 -10.56 10.94 5.00
N THR A 106 -10.86 10.03 5.93
CA THR A 106 -12.22 9.53 6.16
C THR A 106 -12.98 10.33 7.22
N ARG A 107 -12.31 11.27 7.89
CA ARG A 107 -12.92 12.13 8.89
C ARG A 107 -14.00 13.00 8.23
N PRO A 108 -15.23 13.02 8.74
CA PRO A 108 -16.29 13.86 8.19
C PRO A 108 -15.92 15.34 8.35
N LEU A 109 -16.23 16.14 7.32
CA LEU A 109 -16.06 17.58 7.36
C LEU A 109 -16.92 18.18 8.49
N THR A 110 -16.29 18.97 9.36
CA THR A 110 -16.96 19.62 10.48
C THR A 110 -17.48 21.00 10.05
N ASP A 111 -18.75 21.29 10.33
CA ASP A 111 -19.33 22.62 10.12
C ASP A 111 -18.88 23.60 11.22
N CYS A 112 -17.78 24.31 10.96
CA CYS A 112 -17.22 25.30 11.87
C CYS A 112 -18.19 26.43 12.22
N ASN A 113 -19.22 26.71 11.41
CA ASN A 113 -20.22 27.73 11.76
C ASN A 113 -21.10 27.29 12.94
N LYS A 114 -21.29 25.98 13.14
CA LYS A 114 -22.05 25.44 14.27
C LYS A 114 -21.18 25.19 15.50
N VAL A 115 -19.94 24.80 15.30
CA VAL A 115 -19.03 24.38 16.38
C VAL A 115 -18.19 25.54 16.91
N CYS A 116 -17.64 26.38 16.04
CA CYS A 116 -16.60 27.34 16.40
C CYS A 116 -17.08 28.80 16.44
N LYS A 117 -18.09 29.14 15.62
CA LYS A 117 -18.56 30.53 15.50
C LYS A 117 -19.15 31.03 16.82
N GLY A 118 -18.64 32.17 17.31
CA GLY A 118 -19.13 32.80 18.55
C GLY A 118 -18.71 32.07 19.83
N VAL A 119 -17.72 31.17 19.78
CA VAL A 119 -17.11 30.57 20.97
C VAL A 119 -15.95 31.46 21.44
N ASN A 120 -16.22 32.32 22.43
CA ASN A 120 -15.21 33.18 23.05
C ASN A 120 -14.76 32.68 24.43
N SER A 121 -15.52 31.77 25.04
CA SER A 121 -15.25 31.19 26.36
C SER A 121 -15.94 29.84 26.51
N VAL A 122 -15.56 29.10 27.54
CA VAL A 122 -16.21 27.84 27.96
C VAL A 122 -17.51 28.17 28.69
N LEU A 123 -18.58 27.41 28.44
CA LEU A 123 -19.81 27.50 29.23
C LEU A 123 -19.59 26.80 30.57
N ILE A 124 -19.75 27.52 31.67
CA ILE A 124 -19.52 26.96 33.00
C ILE A 124 -20.86 26.65 33.64
N LEU A 125 -21.02 25.40 34.07
CA LEU A 125 -22.20 24.91 34.79
C LEU A 125 -21.81 24.57 36.22
N GLU A 126 -22.64 24.99 37.18
CA GLU A 126 -22.44 24.70 38.59
C GLU A 126 -23.63 23.88 39.09
N ASN A 127 -23.36 22.74 39.74
CA ASN A 127 -24.39 21.84 40.31
C ASN A 127 -25.51 21.45 39.33
N THR A 128 -25.16 21.27 38.05
CA THR A 128 -26.11 20.93 36.99
C THR A 128 -26.70 19.52 37.17
N THR A 129 -28.01 19.42 36.96
CA THR A 129 -28.72 18.13 36.90
C THR A 129 -28.56 17.46 35.53
N ARG A 130 -28.88 16.16 35.45
CA ARG A 130 -28.85 15.43 34.16
C ARG A 130 -29.82 16.05 33.15
N GLU A 131 -30.98 16.45 33.63
CA GLU A 131 -32.07 17.02 32.84
C GLU A 131 -31.67 18.36 32.24
N GLU A 132 -31.02 19.23 33.03
CA GLU A 132 -30.47 20.50 32.55
C GLU A 132 -29.32 20.30 31.56
N PHE A 133 -28.39 19.39 31.87
CA PHE A 133 -27.27 19.09 31.00
C PHE A 133 -27.72 18.55 29.64
N SER A 134 -28.76 17.70 29.63
CA SER A 134 -29.27 17.06 28.41
C SER A 134 -29.68 18.06 27.33
N LYS A 135 -30.13 19.26 27.73
CA LYS A 135 -30.56 20.34 26.82
C LYS A 135 -29.38 20.95 26.04
N ILE A 136 -28.16 20.80 26.55
CA ILE A 136 -26.96 21.46 26.03
C ILE A 136 -25.81 20.50 25.69
N ALA A 137 -25.90 19.23 26.09
CA ALA A 137 -24.87 18.20 25.85
C ALA A 137 -24.47 18.08 24.38
N TYR A 138 -25.43 18.27 23.47
CA TYR A 138 -25.23 18.15 22.02
C TYR A 138 -25.08 19.50 21.30
N SER A 139 -24.83 20.58 22.04
CA SER A 139 -24.66 21.92 21.47
C SER A 139 -23.34 22.09 20.70
N SER A 140 -22.43 21.12 20.75
CA SER A 140 -21.07 21.20 20.20
C SER A 140 -20.24 22.36 20.77
N ARG A 141 -20.62 22.89 21.94
CA ARG A 141 -19.90 23.95 22.64
C ARG A 141 -19.04 23.36 23.75
N PRO A 142 -17.87 23.95 24.06
CA PRO A 142 -17.07 23.53 25.20
C PRO A 142 -17.81 23.89 26.50
N ILE A 143 -17.94 22.90 27.40
CA ILE A 143 -18.65 23.02 28.67
C ILE A 143 -17.73 22.56 29.80
N LEU A 144 -17.68 23.33 30.89
CA LEU A 144 -17.03 22.98 32.15
C LEU A 144 -18.09 22.78 33.22
N VAL A 145 -18.21 21.57 33.75
CA VAL A 145 -19.05 21.27 34.91
C VAL A 145 -18.22 21.36 36.17
N ARG A 146 -18.47 22.36 37.02
CA ARG A 146 -17.83 22.45 38.34
C ARG A 146 -18.50 21.49 39.32
N GLY A 147 -17.71 20.97 40.26
CA GLY A 147 -18.20 20.08 41.32
C GLY A 147 -18.44 18.62 40.92
N GLY A 148 -18.42 18.28 39.62
CA GLY A 148 -18.72 16.91 39.14
C GLY A 148 -17.79 15.81 39.70
N ALA A 149 -16.55 16.16 40.03
CA ALA A 149 -15.55 15.26 40.63
C ALA A 149 -15.20 15.63 42.09
N GLU A 150 -16.03 16.45 42.75
CA GLU A 150 -15.74 16.97 44.10
C GLU A 150 -15.54 15.86 45.13
N HIS A 151 -16.31 14.78 45.01
CA HIS A 151 -16.32 13.64 45.92
C HIS A 151 -15.26 12.58 45.60
N TRP A 152 -14.48 12.75 44.53
CA TRP A 152 -13.52 11.73 44.10
C TRP A 152 -12.36 11.64 45.11
N PRO A 153 -12.01 10.43 45.59
CA PRO A 153 -10.85 10.22 46.46
C PRO A 153 -9.55 10.75 45.85
N ALA A 154 -9.47 10.77 44.51
CA ALA A 154 -8.36 11.32 43.74
C ALA A 154 -7.90 12.70 44.23
N ARG A 155 -8.81 13.58 44.65
CA ARG A 155 -8.47 14.92 45.15
C ARG A 155 -7.59 14.91 46.42
N ARG A 156 -7.64 13.83 47.19
CA ARG A 156 -6.88 13.65 48.45
C ARG A 156 -5.71 12.70 48.30
N ILE A 157 -5.80 11.74 47.36
CA ILE A 157 -4.85 10.64 47.21
C ILE A 157 -3.80 10.94 46.13
N PHE A 158 -4.23 11.49 45.00
CA PHE A 158 -3.34 11.65 43.86
C PHE A 158 -2.34 12.77 44.11
N SER A 159 -1.07 12.38 44.06
CA SER A 159 0.09 13.23 44.22
C SER A 159 1.20 12.70 43.30
N PHE A 160 2.22 13.53 43.07
CA PHE A 160 3.39 13.10 42.32
C PHE A 160 3.99 11.82 42.90
N GLU A 161 4.10 11.74 44.24
CA GLU A 161 4.64 10.58 44.95
C GLU A 161 3.77 9.34 44.80
N PHE A 162 2.45 9.49 44.87
CA PHE A 162 1.52 8.39 44.66
C PHE A 162 1.73 7.75 43.28
N PHE A 163 1.79 8.57 42.22
CA PHE A 163 2.01 8.06 40.87
C PHE A 163 3.42 7.51 40.68
N ARG A 164 4.44 8.14 41.26
CA ARG A 164 5.81 7.61 41.23
C ARG A 164 5.86 6.19 41.77
N ARG A 165 5.36 5.97 43.00
CA ARG A 165 5.31 4.63 43.61
C ARG A 165 4.51 3.62 42.80
N LEU A 166 3.35 4.06 42.27
CA LEU A 166 2.50 3.25 41.43
C LEU A 166 3.28 2.69 40.21
N TYR A 167 3.97 3.55 39.47
CA TYR A 167 4.67 3.15 38.24
C TYR A 167 6.03 2.49 38.49
N GLU A 168 6.74 2.87 39.56
CA GLU A 168 7.97 2.20 40.01
C GLU A 168 7.70 0.79 40.57
N GLY A 169 6.43 0.46 40.87
CA GLY A 169 6.06 -0.83 41.43
C GLY A 169 6.41 -0.97 42.92
N VAL A 170 6.61 0.15 43.61
CA VAL A 170 6.86 0.22 45.06
C VAL A 170 5.50 0.23 45.75
N GLY A 171 4.97 -0.96 46.06
CA GLY A 171 3.74 -1.10 46.83
C GLY A 171 3.98 -0.97 48.33
N ASP A 172 3.06 -0.31 49.04
CA ASP A 172 3.00 -0.32 50.50
C ASP A 172 2.45 -1.69 50.97
N GLY A 173 3.33 -2.68 51.16
CA GLY A 173 2.97 -3.97 51.77
C GLY A 173 3.58 -5.20 51.09
N ASP A 174 4.59 -5.78 51.74
CA ASP A 174 4.80 -7.22 51.92
C ASP A 174 4.55 -8.15 50.71
N ILE A 175 5.13 -7.88 49.54
CA ILE A 175 5.50 -8.91 48.56
C ILE A 175 6.92 -8.62 48.06
N VAL A 176 7.88 -8.89 48.93
CA VAL A 176 9.27 -9.13 48.56
C VAL A 176 9.29 -10.51 47.89
N ASN A 177 9.41 -10.56 46.56
CA ASN A 177 10.02 -11.66 45.75
C ASN A 177 9.43 -11.90 44.35
N THR A 178 8.39 -11.18 43.91
CA THR A 178 7.97 -11.27 42.50
C THR A 178 8.55 -10.08 41.75
N LYS A 179 9.41 -10.37 40.76
CA LYS A 179 9.93 -9.42 39.76
C LYS A 179 8.74 -8.76 39.06
N ARG A 180 8.18 -7.69 39.64
CA ARG A 180 7.16 -6.87 38.99
C ARG A 180 7.90 -6.10 37.91
N GLU A 181 7.61 -6.46 36.67
CA GLU A 181 7.92 -5.63 35.53
C GLU A 181 7.38 -4.23 35.82
N SER A 182 8.20 -3.21 35.64
CA SER A 182 7.79 -1.85 35.95
C SER A 182 6.62 -1.45 35.05
N TYR A 183 5.60 -0.82 35.61
CA TYR A 183 4.43 -0.37 34.84
C TYR A 183 4.78 0.73 33.81
N TYR A 184 6.04 1.15 33.72
CA TYR A 184 6.52 1.96 32.59
C TYR A 184 6.32 1.25 31.25
N GLN A 185 6.43 -0.08 31.20
CA GLN A 185 6.36 -0.81 29.94
C GLN A 185 5.00 -0.63 29.24
N SER A 186 3.89 -0.62 29.99
CA SER A 186 2.57 -0.37 29.40
C SER A 186 2.44 1.03 28.81
N VAL A 187 3.09 2.03 29.41
CA VAL A 187 3.05 3.42 28.92
C VAL A 187 3.92 3.58 27.67
N GLU A 188 5.09 2.93 27.65
CA GLU A 188 6.07 3.02 26.56
C GLU A 188 5.64 2.18 25.34
N GLU A 189 5.13 0.96 25.54
CA GLU A 189 4.67 0.08 24.45
C GLU A 189 3.38 0.56 23.80
N GLU A 190 2.49 1.20 24.56
CA GLU A 190 1.24 1.76 24.04
C GLU A 190 1.36 3.22 23.58
N CYS A 191 2.58 3.78 23.57
CA CYS A 191 2.85 5.17 23.19
C CYS A 191 1.95 6.19 23.92
N GLN A 192 1.65 5.95 25.19
CA GLN A 192 0.75 6.78 25.97
C GLN A 192 1.44 8.04 26.51
N PHE A 193 2.76 8.13 26.46
CA PHE A 193 3.47 9.33 26.92
C PHE A 193 3.42 10.48 25.90
N PHE A 194 2.87 11.62 26.31
CA PHE A 194 2.73 12.83 25.50
C PHE A 194 3.59 13.98 26.06
N PRO A 195 4.75 14.28 25.45
CA PRO A 195 5.64 15.35 25.90
C PRO A 195 5.15 16.73 25.44
N PHE A 196 4.38 17.41 26.28
CA PHE A 196 3.85 18.75 25.97
C PHE A 196 4.82 19.87 26.37
N ARG A 197 5.67 20.31 25.43
CA ARG A 197 6.64 21.41 25.65
C ARG A 197 7.54 21.17 26.87
N THR A 198 7.86 19.92 27.14
CA THR A 198 8.78 19.50 28.20
C THR A 198 10.06 18.92 27.58
N ASP A 199 11.09 18.79 28.40
CA ASP A 199 12.33 18.08 28.05
C ASP A 199 12.28 16.57 28.33
N PHE A 200 11.23 16.11 29.00
CA PHE A 200 11.04 14.68 29.30
C PHE A 200 10.72 13.87 28.04
N VAL A 201 11.38 12.72 27.88
CA VAL A 201 11.12 11.75 26.81
C VAL A 201 10.35 10.51 27.28
N SER A 202 10.26 10.29 28.60
CA SER A 202 9.52 9.18 29.18
C SER A 202 8.95 9.51 30.56
N LEU A 203 7.96 8.71 30.98
CA LEU A 203 7.37 8.81 32.32
C LEU A 203 8.39 8.48 33.43
N ARG A 204 9.37 7.62 33.13
CA ARG A 204 10.49 7.32 34.05
C ARG A 204 11.32 8.56 34.33
N GLU A 205 11.62 9.36 33.31
CA GLU A 205 12.39 10.60 33.48
C GLU A 205 11.63 11.63 34.31
N VAL A 206 10.31 11.71 34.12
CA VAL A 206 9.42 12.57 34.91
C VAL A 206 9.53 12.20 36.38
N PHE A 207 9.40 10.93 36.74
CA PHE A 207 9.48 10.52 38.15
C PHE A 207 10.89 10.57 38.76
N ALA A 208 11.92 10.64 37.92
CA ALA A 208 13.30 10.86 38.34
C ALA A 208 13.66 12.35 38.54
N MET A 209 12.74 13.28 38.27
CA MET A 209 13.04 14.71 38.38
C MET A 209 13.27 15.15 39.85
N PRO A 210 14.06 16.22 40.08
CA PRO A 210 14.24 16.77 41.42
C PRO A 210 12.92 17.18 42.08
N GLN A 211 12.81 16.97 43.40
CA GLN A 211 11.60 17.25 44.16
C GLN A 211 11.20 18.73 44.09
N GLU A 212 12.20 19.62 44.03
CA GLU A 212 12.00 21.06 43.90
C GLU A 212 11.27 21.39 42.60
N ARG A 213 11.62 20.70 41.50
CA ARG A 213 10.99 20.85 40.19
C ARG A 213 9.59 20.24 40.18
N ALA A 214 9.41 19.06 40.77
CA ALA A 214 8.11 18.43 40.91
C ALA A 214 7.12 19.32 41.69
N ASN A 215 7.61 20.06 42.68
CA ASN A 215 6.84 20.99 43.51
C ASN A 215 6.66 22.39 42.90
N PHE A 216 7.15 22.66 41.68
CA PHE A 216 7.15 23.99 41.06
C PHE A 216 7.79 25.07 41.94
N SER A 217 8.88 24.73 42.63
CA SER A 217 9.63 25.67 43.47
C SER A 217 10.24 26.79 42.62
N ASP A 218 10.43 27.97 43.23
CA ASP A 218 10.98 29.15 42.54
C ASP A 218 12.33 28.84 41.87
N GLY A 219 12.49 29.32 40.63
CA GLY A 219 13.71 29.09 39.83
C GLY A 219 13.76 27.75 39.08
N GLN A 220 12.79 26.85 39.29
CA GLN A 220 12.69 25.59 38.55
C GLN A 220 11.96 25.76 37.21
N LYS A 221 12.29 24.92 36.24
CA LYS A 221 11.63 24.90 34.93
C LYS A 221 10.22 24.29 35.06
N PRO A 222 9.15 24.98 34.60
CA PRO A 222 7.81 24.44 34.62
C PRO A 222 7.72 23.19 33.73
N TRP A 223 6.78 22.31 34.04
CA TRP A 223 6.59 21.07 33.29
C TRP A 223 5.11 20.69 33.24
N TYR A 224 4.75 19.99 32.18
CA TYR A 224 3.43 19.40 31.97
C TYR A 224 3.59 18.22 31.01
N ILE A 225 2.88 17.14 31.28
CA ILE A 225 2.86 15.92 30.47
C ILE A 225 1.43 15.39 30.38
N GLY A 226 1.15 14.62 29.34
CA GLY A 226 0.01 13.69 29.33
C GLY A 226 0.53 12.27 29.34
N TRP A 227 -0.17 11.36 30.01
CA TRP A 227 0.09 9.93 29.96
C TRP A 227 -1.16 9.13 30.34
#